data_AF-A0A960SSU4-F1
#
_entry.id   AF-A0A960SSU4-F1
#
_cell.length_a   1.000
_cell.length_b   1.000
_cell.length_c   1.000
_cell.angle_alpha   90.00
_cell.angle_beta   90.00
_cell.angle_gamma   90.00
#
_symmetry.space_group_name_H-M   'P 1'
#
loop_
_entity.id
_entity.type
_entity.pdbx_description
1 polymer ?
#
loop_
_entity_poly.entity_id
_entity_poly.type
_entity_poly.pdbx_seq_one_letter_code
_entity_poly.pdbx_strand_id
1 'polypeptide(L)'
;EVRDTGNTPVPADAVVLSVGPGAAGKMPPLAPESELIFSTATVPNLEGARTAISGGPLLVRNGRRLRIEVPDSQSYEFSSMKERHPRAAIGWDDADFLLVTVDGRQLGVAEGMTLEELAAYLVRLGCREAMNLDGGGSSTLWFDGKIRNFLCDGYERDVANSLVICRKSGSPSQPAETPTP
;
A
#
# COMPACT_ATOMS: atom_id res chain seq x y z
N GLU A 1 1.44 -26.20 -23.10
CA GLU A 1 0.02 -26.30 -23.49
C GLU A 1 -0.52 -24.89 -23.73
N VAL A 2 -1.46 -24.70 -24.67
CA VAL A 2 -2.14 -23.42 -24.89
C VAL A 2 -3.65 -23.66 -24.81
N ARG A 3 -4.35 -22.84 -24.02
CA ARG A 3 -5.81 -22.90 -23.83
C ARG A 3 -6.43 -21.55 -24.15
N ASP A 4 -7.65 -21.58 -24.70
CA ASP A 4 -8.48 -20.42 -25.03
C ASP A 4 -9.52 -20.10 -23.92
N THR A 5 -9.53 -20.88 -22.84
CA THR A 5 -10.42 -20.74 -21.69
C THR A 5 -9.65 -20.40 -20.40
N GLY A 6 -10.30 -19.66 -19.50
CA GLY A 6 -9.75 -19.29 -18.19
C GLY A 6 -9.78 -20.43 -17.16
N ASN A 7 -9.39 -20.12 -15.91
CA ASN A 7 -9.39 -21.06 -14.78
C ASN A 7 -8.47 -22.28 -14.93
N THR A 8 -7.36 -22.15 -15.67
CA THR A 8 -6.32 -23.19 -15.72
C THR A 8 -5.68 -23.33 -14.33
N PRO A 9 -5.66 -24.54 -13.73
CA PRO A 9 -4.97 -24.78 -12.46
C PRO A 9 -3.50 -24.40 -12.56
N VAL A 10 -2.93 -23.86 -11.49
CA VAL A 10 -1.49 -23.59 -11.39
C VAL A 10 -0.83 -24.79 -10.69
N PRO A 11 -0.17 -25.71 -11.43
CA PRO A 11 0.52 -26.84 -10.83
C PRO A 11 1.80 -26.37 -10.12
N ALA A 12 2.33 -27.21 -9.22
CA ALA A 12 3.48 -26.85 -8.39
C ALA A 12 4.79 -26.61 -9.17
N ASP A 13 4.89 -27.16 -10.37
CA ASP A 13 6.08 -27.20 -11.21
C ASP A 13 5.94 -26.40 -12.51
N ALA A 14 4.86 -25.63 -12.68
CA ALA A 14 4.67 -24.79 -13.85
C ALA A 14 4.14 -23.40 -13.51
N VAL A 15 4.37 -22.48 -14.45
CA VAL A 15 3.77 -21.14 -14.45
C VAL A 15 2.62 -21.13 -15.46
N VAL A 16 1.54 -20.44 -15.11
CA VAL A 16 0.43 -20.18 -16.04
C VAL A 16 0.50 -18.73 -16.49
N LEU A 17 0.78 -18.51 -17.77
CA LEU A 17 0.61 -17.21 -18.41
C LEU A 17 -0.86 -17.03 -18.81
N SER A 18 -1.57 -16.14 -18.10
CA SER A 18 -2.94 -15.75 -18.45
C SER A 18 -2.94 -14.44 -19.22
N VAL A 19 -3.59 -14.41 -20.39
CA VAL A 19 -3.61 -13.26 -21.29
C VAL A 19 -5.03 -12.75 -21.44
N GLY A 20 -5.28 -11.52 -20.99
CA GLY A 20 -6.59 -10.89 -21.10
C GLY A 20 -6.97 -10.51 -22.55
N PRO A 21 -8.26 -10.32 -22.87
CA PRO A 21 -8.74 -10.06 -24.24
C PRO A 21 -8.06 -8.86 -24.92
N GLY A 22 -7.74 -7.79 -24.17
CA GLY A 22 -7.09 -6.59 -24.70
C GLY A 22 -5.63 -6.78 -25.11
N ALA A 23 -4.98 -7.87 -24.67
CA ALA A 23 -3.60 -8.20 -24.99
C ALA A 23 -3.48 -9.39 -25.96
N ALA A 24 -4.47 -10.29 -25.98
CA ALA A 24 -4.44 -11.50 -26.80
C ALA A 24 -4.18 -11.22 -28.30
N GLY A 25 -4.81 -10.19 -28.86
CA GLY A 25 -4.63 -9.81 -30.26
C GLY A 25 -3.29 -9.12 -30.59
N LYS A 26 -2.50 -8.76 -29.57
CA LYS A 26 -1.18 -8.12 -29.74
C LYS A 26 -0.02 -9.10 -29.55
N MET A 27 -0.30 -10.30 -29.05
CA MET A 27 0.72 -11.29 -28.81
C MET A 27 1.05 -12.06 -30.09
N PRO A 28 2.32 -12.45 -30.27
CA PRO A 28 2.68 -13.41 -31.30
C PRO A 28 1.91 -14.72 -31.07
N PRO A 29 1.60 -15.48 -32.13
CA PRO A 29 0.94 -16.78 -31.98
C PRO A 29 1.81 -17.69 -31.12
N LEU A 30 1.20 -18.26 -30.08
CA LEU A 30 1.84 -19.24 -29.21
C LEU A 30 1.39 -20.65 -29.60
N ALA A 31 2.36 -21.56 -29.67
CA ALA A 31 2.13 -22.98 -29.87
C ALA A 31 2.82 -23.77 -28.75
N PRO A 32 2.49 -25.06 -28.55
CA PRO A 32 3.38 -25.95 -27.81
C PRO A 32 4.84 -25.79 -28.29
N GLU A 33 5.79 -25.88 -27.35
CA GLU A 33 7.22 -25.67 -27.59
C GLU A 33 7.66 -24.22 -27.91
N SER A 34 6.76 -23.24 -27.89
CA SER A 34 7.17 -21.83 -27.96
C SER A 34 7.99 -21.44 -26.73
N GLU A 35 9.15 -20.82 -26.98
CA GLU A 35 10.00 -20.28 -25.92
C GLU A 35 9.44 -18.95 -25.41
N LEU A 36 9.25 -18.83 -24.10
CA LEU A 36 8.81 -17.62 -23.43
C LEU A 36 9.94 -17.10 -22.53
N ILE A 37 10.38 -15.87 -22.81
CA ILE A 37 11.38 -15.18 -21.99
C ILE A 37 10.65 -14.14 -21.14
N PHE A 38 10.71 -14.31 -19.82
CA PHE A 38 10.19 -13.35 -18.86
C PHE A 38 11.33 -12.58 -18.21
N SER A 39 11.20 -11.26 -18.15
CA SER A 39 12.09 -10.41 -17.36
C SER A 39 11.31 -9.89 -16.15
N THR A 40 11.83 -10.17 -14.96
CA THR A 40 11.31 -9.64 -13.69
C THR A 40 12.18 -8.53 -13.14
N ALA A 41 13.00 -7.90 -13.98
CA ALA A 41 13.86 -6.79 -13.59
C ALA A 41 13.03 -5.60 -13.09
N THR A 42 13.49 -4.95 -12.03
CA THR A 42 12.83 -3.78 -11.44
C THR A 42 13.67 -2.53 -11.64
N VAL A 43 13.00 -1.38 -11.73
CA VAL A 43 13.66 -0.07 -11.71
C VAL A 43 13.00 0.76 -10.60
N PRO A 44 13.74 1.12 -9.53
CA PRO A 44 15.15 0.77 -9.27
C PRO A 44 15.36 -0.74 -9.03
N ASN A 45 16.61 -1.21 -9.15
CA ASN A 45 16.97 -2.59 -8.81
C ASN A 45 16.63 -2.86 -7.34
N LEU A 46 15.84 -3.92 -7.08
CA LEU A 46 15.44 -4.34 -5.75
C LEU A 46 16.26 -5.54 -5.23
N GLU A 47 17.39 -5.85 -5.86
CA GLU A 47 18.31 -6.89 -5.40
C GLU A 47 18.69 -6.67 -3.93
N GLY A 48 18.57 -7.73 -3.13
CA GLY A 48 18.80 -7.70 -1.68
C GLY A 48 17.59 -7.26 -0.84
N ALA A 49 16.53 -6.72 -1.45
CA ALA A 49 15.28 -6.45 -0.74
C ALA A 49 14.66 -7.77 -0.27
N ARG A 50 14.40 -7.88 1.04
CA ARG A 50 13.77 -9.08 1.64
C ARG A 50 12.25 -8.95 1.75
N THR A 51 11.77 -7.71 1.83
CA THR A 51 10.36 -7.38 2.01
C THR A 51 10.05 -6.18 1.14
N ALA A 52 8.90 -6.23 0.47
CA ALA A 52 8.34 -5.11 -0.25
C ALA A 52 6.84 -5.05 0.04
N ILE A 53 6.30 -3.84 0.15
CA ILE A 53 4.87 -3.59 0.21
C ILE A 53 4.54 -2.48 -0.78
N SER A 54 3.47 -2.69 -1.55
CA SER A 54 2.95 -1.68 -2.45
C SER A 54 1.97 -0.77 -1.72
N GLY A 55 2.00 0.50 -2.06
CA GLY A 55 1.01 1.49 -1.68
C GLY A 55 0.89 2.53 -2.79
N GLY A 56 0.34 3.68 -2.45
CA GLY A 56 0.33 4.82 -3.34
C GLY A 56 -0.80 5.81 -3.03
N PRO A 57 -0.63 7.08 -3.44
CA PRO A 57 0.58 7.65 -4.05
C PRO A 57 1.69 7.91 -3.01
N LEU A 58 2.91 8.19 -3.50
CA LEU A 58 3.97 8.79 -2.69
C LEU A 58 3.56 10.22 -2.31
N LEU A 59 3.67 10.56 -1.03
CA LEU A 59 3.16 11.82 -0.48
C LEU A 59 4.26 12.80 -0.11
N VAL A 60 5.37 12.30 0.41
CA VAL A 60 6.49 13.11 0.90
C VAL A 60 7.79 12.54 0.34
N ARG A 61 8.67 13.44 -0.12
CA ARG A 61 10.03 13.12 -0.55
C ARG A 61 10.99 14.21 -0.12
N ASN A 62 12.14 13.84 0.45
CA ASN A 62 13.13 14.77 1.00
C ASN A 62 12.51 15.83 1.94
N GLY A 63 11.57 15.43 2.80
CA GLY A 63 10.88 16.29 3.77
C GLY A 63 9.88 17.28 3.14
N ARG A 64 9.57 17.12 1.85
CA ARG A 64 8.66 18.01 1.12
C ARG A 64 7.46 17.24 0.58
N ARG A 65 6.27 17.82 0.75
CA ARG A 65 5.06 17.27 0.14
C ARG A 65 5.18 17.26 -1.39
N LEU A 66 4.80 16.15 -1.99
CA LEU A 66 4.67 16.04 -3.44
C LEU A 66 3.33 16.62 -3.88
N ARG A 67 3.32 17.17 -5.09
CA ARG A 67 2.06 17.56 -5.74
C ARG A 67 1.36 16.29 -6.20
N ILE A 68 0.11 16.13 -5.79
CA ILE A 68 -0.71 14.98 -6.19
C ILE A 68 -1.48 15.40 -7.44
N GLU A 69 -1.08 14.85 -8.57
CA GLU A 69 -1.76 15.10 -9.84
C GLU A 69 -2.85 14.05 -10.02
N VAL A 70 -4.10 14.49 -9.90
CA VAL A 70 -5.26 13.62 -10.05
C VAL A 70 -5.88 13.89 -11.42
N PRO A 71 -5.91 12.89 -12.32
CA PRO A 71 -6.60 13.00 -13.60
C PRO A 71 -8.05 13.48 -13.43
N ASP A 72 -8.54 14.22 -14.43
CA ASP A 72 -9.96 14.59 -14.48
C ASP A 72 -10.78 13.38 -14.94
N SER A 73 -11.14 12.54 -13.97
CA SER A 73 -11.88 11.30 -14.18
C SER A 73 -12.83 11.08 -13.00
N GLN A 74 -13.99 10.49 -13.30
CA GLN A 74 -15.03 10.17 -12.32
C GLN A 74 -14.82 8.79 -11.67
N SER A 75 -13.75 8.06 -12.01
CA SER A 75 -13.49 6.78 -11.34
C SER A 75 -13.22 7.02 -9.86
N TYR A 76 -13.77 6.13 -9.02
CA TYR A 76 -13.60 6.19 -7.57
C TYR A 76 -12.14 6.32 -7.13
N GLU A 77 -11.22 5.63 -7.80
CA GLU A 77 -9.78 5.71 -7.56
C GLU A 77 -9.29 7.17 -7.50
N PHE A 78 -9.64 7.97 -8.51
CA PHE A 78 -9.21 9.37 -8.61
C PHE A 78 -10.05 10.32 -7.75
N SER A 79 -11.38 10.13 -7.64
CA SER A 79 -12.19 10.99 -6.78
C SER A 79 -11.78 10.86 -5.31
N SER A 80 -11.48 9.63 -4.87
CA SER A 80 -11.03 9.33 -3.51
C SER A 80 -9.73 10.06 -3.12
N MET A 81 -8.91 10.47 -4.09
CA MET A 81 -7.67 11.22 -3.84
C MET A 81 -7.95 12.66 -3.41
N LYS A 82 -9.05 13.25 -3.91
CA LYS A 82 -9.46 14.64 -3.64
C LYS A 82 -10.38 14.76 -2.42
N GLU A 83 -11.08 13.69 -2.07
CA GLU A 83 -12.04 13.66 -0.97
C GLU A 83 -11.39 13.35 0.39
N ARG A 84 -12.07 13.70 1.47
CA ARG A 84 -11.67 13.26 2.82
C ARG A 84 -12.12 11.84 3.06
N HIS A 85 -11.17 10.99 3.45
CA HIS A 85 -11.44 9.59 3.79
C HIS A 85 -10.59 9.19 5.00
N PRO A 86 -10.94 8.06 5.66
CA PRO A 86 -9.98 7.36 6.48
C PRO A 86 -8.74 7.03 5.65
N ARG A 87 -7.55 7.17 6.24
CA ARG A 87 -6.28 6.93 5.57
C ARG A 87 -5.41 5.99 6.40
N ALA A 88 -4.57 5.24 5.72
CA ALA A 88 -3.40 4.62 6.32
C ALA A 88 -2.17 5.08 5.53
N ALA A 89 -1.06 5.28 6.22
CA ALA A 89 0.19 5.71 5.60
C ALA A 89 1.39 5.16 6.38
N ILE A 90 2.50 5.07 5.68
CA ILE A 90 3.81 4.89 6.27
C ILE A 90 4.67 6.11 5.95
N GLY A 91 5.29 6.68 6.97
CA GLY A 91 6.34 7.69 6.84
C GLY A 91 7.61 7.21 7.52
N TRP A 92 8.74 7.76 7.14
CA TRP A 92 10.01 7.49 7.82
C TRP A 92 11.00 8.63 7.64
N ASP A 93 11.98 8.65 8.53
CA ASP A 93 13.21 9.42 8.39
C ASP A 93 14.43 8.50 8.53
N ASP A 94 15.57 9.04 8.96
CA ASP A 94 16.80 8.26 9.12
C ASP A 94 16.80 7.39 10.39
N ALA A 95 15.88 7.63 11.34
CA ALA A 95 15.82 6.96 12.63
C ALA A 95 14.57 6.09 12.80
N ASP A 96 13.40 6.61 12.42
CA ASP A 96 12.11 6.06 12.81
C ASP A 96 11.18 5.79 11.62
N PHE A 97 10.33 4.78 11.81
CA PHE A 97 9.15 4.55 10.97
C PHE A 97 7.90 5.00 11.72
N LEU A 98 7.04 5.73 11.02
CA LEU A 98 5.75 6.18 11.51
C LEU A 98 4.65 5.43 10.75
N LEU A 99 3.88 4.62 11.46
CA LEU A 99 2.63 4.04 10.97
C LEU A 99 1.49 4.97 11.36
N VAL A 100 0.81 5.54 10.37
CA VAL A 100 -0.21 6.57 10.60
C VAL A 100 -1.55 6.07 10.09
N THR A 101 -2.55 6.11 10.96
CA THR A 101 -3.97 5.97 10.56
C THR A 101 -4.73 7.24 10.87
N VAL A 102 -5.62 7.61 9.95
CA VAL A 102 -6.54 8.73 10.09
C VAL A 102 -7.95 8.16 10.04
N ASP A 103 -8.74 8.40 11.07
CA ASP A 103 -10.16 8.05 11.08
C ASP A 103 -10.95 8.99 10.18
N GLY A 104 -12.06 8.52 9.62
CA GLY A 104 -12.86 9.29 8.68
C GLY A 104 -14.27 8.73 8.50
N ARG A 105 -15.12 9.45 7.75
CA ARG A 105 -16.52 9.10 7.50
C ARG A 105 -17.38 8.97 8.77
N GLN A 106 -16.96 9.63 9.85
CA GLN A 106 -17.69 9.69 11.13
C GLN A 106 -18.15 11.12 11.34
N LEU A 107 -19.36 11.43 10.86
CA LEU A 107 -19.90 12.79 10.84
C LEU A 107 -19.83 13.46 12.22
N GLY A 108 -19.17 14.62 12.29
CA GLY A 108 -19.03 15.38 13.54
C GLY A 108 -17.98 14.85 14.52
N VAL A 109 -17.29 13.75 14.19
CA VAL A 109 -16.20 13.17 14.99
C VAL A 109 -14.89 13.17 14.21
N ALA A 110 -14.88 12.57 13.03
CA ALA A 110 -13.72 12.48 12.15
C ALA A 110 -14.18 12.43 10.69
N GLU A 111 -13.92 13.51 9.95
CA GLU A 111 -14.23 13.58 8.51
C GLU A 111 -13.20 12.85 7.65
N GLY A 112 -11.97 12.65 8.17
CA GLY A 112 -10.84 12.11 7.43
C GLY A 112 -9.96 13.22 6.83
N MET A 113 -9.02 12.80 5.98
CA MET A 113 -8.09 13.71 5.28
C MET A 113 -8.13 13.49 3.77
N THR A 114 -7.95 14.57 3.01
CA THR A 114 -7.51 14.47 1.62
C THR A 114 -6.06 13.98 1.58
N LEU A 115 -5.58 13.51 0.42
CA LEU A 115 -4.18 13.12 0.31
C LEU A 115 -3.22 14.32 0.47
N GLU A 116 -3.64 15.54 0.09
CA GLU A 116 -2.84 16.76 0.31
C GLU A 116 -2.73 17.09 1.80
N GLU A 117 -3.81 16.95 2.55
CA GLU A 117 -3.83 17.17 4.00
C GLU A 117 -2.97 16.14 4.73
N LEU A 118 -3.08 14.87 4.34
CA LEU A 118 -2.25 13.80 4.86
C LEU A 118 -0.76 14.06 4.58
N ALA A 119 -0.41 14.46 3.35
CA ALA A 119 0.97 14.80 3.00
C ALA A 119 1.50 15.96 3.86
N ALA A 120 0.70 17.01 4.06
CA ALA A 120 1.07 18.13 4.91
C ALA A 120 1.23 17.70 6.38
N TYR A 121 0.37 16.79 6.86
CA TYR A 121 0.45 16.26 8.22
C TYR A 121 1.70 15.39 8.43
N LEU A 122 2.04 14.52 7.47
CA LEU A 122 3.24 13.67 7.54
C LEU A 122 4.54 14.50 7.56
N VAL A 123 4.61 15.59 6.78
CA VAL A 123 5.73 16.54 6.88
C VAL A 123 5.81 17.18 8.27
N ARG A 124 4.67 17.56 8.86
CA ARG A 124 4.63 18.12 10.23
C ARG A 124 5.06 17.11 11.30
N LEU A 125 4.85 15.82 11.07
CA LEU A 125 5.35 14.75 11.92
C LEU A 125 6.85 14.48 11.75
N GLY A 126 7.53 15.17 10.82
CA GLY A 126 8.97 15.03 10.59
C GLY A 126 9.35 14.00 9.54
N CYS A 127 8.38 13.40 8.83
CA CYS A 127 8.69 12.39 7.81
C CYS A 127 9.55 12.98 6.69
N ARG A 128 10.69 12.34 6.40
CA ARG A 128 11.53 12.67 5.24
C ARG A 128 10.97 12.05 3.96
N GLU A 129 10.45 10.83 4.07
CA GLU A 129 9.74 10.13 3.00
C GLU A 129 8.41 9.63 3.55
N ALA A 130 7.36 9.60 2.74
CA ALA A 130 6.10 8.99 3.14
C ALA A 130 5.22 8.58 1.96
N MET A 131 4.43 7.52 2.14
CA MET A 131 3.55 6.94 1.15
C MET A 131 2.19 6.63 1.75
N ASN A 132 1.13 6.89 0.98
CA ASN A 132 -0.21 6.43 1.31
C ASN A 132 -0.31 4.90 1.14
N LEU A 133 -1.11 4.25 1.98
CA LEU A 133 -1.50 2.85 1.88
C LEU A 133 -3.01 2.75 1.57
N ASP A 134 -3.54 1.54 1.46
CA ASP A 134 -4.99 1.36 1.33
C ASP A 134 -5.74 1.97 2.52
N GLY A 135 -6.85 2.65 2.23
CA GLY A 135 -7.58 3.48 3.18
C GLY A 135 -9.05 3.11 3.27
N GLY A 136 -9.89 4.07 3.63
CA GLY A 136 -11.32 3.81 3.84
C GLY A 136 -11.54 2.78 4.95
N GLY A 137 -12.47 1.84 4.75
CA GLY A 137 -12.73 0.81 5.76
C GLY A 137 -11.61 -0.23 5.92
N SER A 138 -10.57 -0.19 5.08
CA SER A 138 -9.35 -0.98 5.27
C SER A 138 -8.41 -0.36 6.32
N SER A 139 -8.59 0.93 6.66
CA SER A 139 -7.72 1.64 7.62
C SER A 139 -7.83 1.07 9.03
N THR A 140 -6.86 0.24 9.41
CA THR A 140 -6.80 -0.39 10.74
C THR A 140 -5.38 -0.35 11.28
N LEU A 141 -5.21 0.18 12.49
CA LEU A 141 -3.95 0.13 13.25
C LEU A 141 -4.09 -0.80 14.46
N TRP A 142 -3.35 -1.90 14.42
CA TRP A 142 -3.20 -2.82 15.54
C TRP A 142 -1.94 -2.51 16.34
N PHE A 143 -2.07 -2.36 17.65
CA PHE A 143 -0.94 -2.23 18.55
C PHE A 143 -1.26 -2.81 19.93
N ASP A 144 -0.38 -3.70 20.41
CA ASP A 144 -0.49 -4.36 21.71
C ASP A 144 -1.86 -5.07 21.89
N GLY A 145 -2.17 -5.93 20.91
CA GLY A 145 -3.35 -6.79 20.92
C GLY A 145 -4.69 -6.07 20.76
N LYS A 146 -4.69 -4.80 20.35
CA LYS A 146 -5.92 -4.00 20.18
C LYS A 146 -5.86 -3.11 18.95
N ILE A 147 -7.02 -2.87 18.36
CA ILE A 147 -7.24 -1.81 17.39
C ILE A 147 -7.16 -0.46 18.12
N ARG A 148 -6.42 0.49 17.55
CA ARG A 148 -6.15 1.80 18.15
C ARG A 148 -6.89 2.96 17.50
N ASN A 149 -7.54 2.72 16.37
CA ASN A 149 -8.29 3.72 15.62
C ASN A 149 -9.78 3.34 15.54
N PHE A 150 -10.64 4.27 15.12
CA PHE A 150 -12.07 4.01 14.95
C PHE A 150 -12.38 3.50 13.54
N LEU A 151 -12.84 2.25 13.47
CA LEU A 151 -13.20 1.59 12.21
C LEU A 151 -14.43 2.25 11.58
N CYS A 152 -14.30 2.79 10.37
CA CYS A 152 -15.40 3.58 9.78
C CYS A 152 -16.66 2.75 9.47
N ASP A 153 -16.51 1.45 9.21
CA ASP A 153 -17.61 0.54 8.93
C ASP A 153 -18.21 -0.07 10.22
N GLY A 154 -17.63 0.23 11.38
CA GLY A 154 -17.99 -0.36 12.68
C GLY A 154 -17.44 -1.76 12.93
N TYR A 155 -16.75 -2.35 11.97
CA TYR A 155 -16.08 -3.65 12.07
C TYR A 155 -14.76 -3.65 11.29
N GLU A 156 -13.88 -4.61 11.58
CA GLU A 156 -12.61 -4.78 10.87
C GLU A 156 -12.86 -5.45 9.51
N ARG A 157 -12.45 -4.79 8.43
CA ARG A 157 -12.62 -5.30 7.07
C ARG A 157 -11.54 -6.33 6.74
N ASP A 158 -11.93 -7.39 6.05
CA ASP A 158 -10.97 -8.33 5.46
C ASP A 158 -10.08 -7.61 4.44
N VAL A 159 -8.76 -7.70 4.65
CA VAL A 159 -7.74 -7.13 3.77
C VAL A 159 -6.85 -8.23 3.18
N ALA A 160 -6.35 -8.02 1.97
CA ALA A 160 -5.53 -9.01 1.27
C ALA A 160 -4.11 -9.16 1.87
N ASN A 161 -3.58 -8.10 2.47
CA ASN A 161 -2.26 -8.08 3.10
C ASN A 161 -2.17 -6.99 4.18
N SER A 162 -1.06 -6.96 4.93
CA SER A 162 -0.80 -5.97 5.97
C SER A 162 0.69 -5.70 6.14
N LEU A 163 1.06 -4.50 6.59
CA LEU A 163 2.40 -4.20 7.06
C LEU A 163 2.50 -4.49 8.56
N VAL A 164 3.42 -5.36 8.95
CA VAL A 164 3.61 -5.75 10.35
C VAL A 164 5.05 -5.48 10.78
N ILE A 165 5.20 -4.77 11.90
CA ILE A 165 6.50 -4.56 12.53
C ILE A 165 6.68 -5.59 13.63
N CYS A 166 7.66 -6.48 13.45
CA CYS A 166 7.99 -7.53 14.39
C CYS A 166 9.30 -7.20 15.08
N ARG A 167 9.38 -7.46 16.39
CA ARG A 167 10.66 -7.43 17.10
C ARG A 167 11.56 -8.54 16.58
N LYS A 168 12.78 -8.19 16.18
CA LYS A 168 13.80 -9.17 15.82
C LYS A 168 14.12 -10.05 17.05
N SER A 169 13.99 -11.35 16.90
CA SER A 169 14.33 -12.32 17.95
C SER A 169 15.81 -12.16 18.35
N GLY A 170 16.08 -12.04 19.65
CA GLY A 170 17.44 -11.88 20.19
C GLY A 170 17.94 -10.44 20.39
N SER A 171 17.17 -9.41 20.01
CA SER A 171 17.51 -8.02 20.34
C SER A 171 17.16 -7.70 21.80
N PRO A 172 18.05 -7.10 22.62
CA PRO A 172 17.70 -6.65 23.97
C PRO A 172 16.55 -5.63 23.91
N SER A 173 15.65 -5.67 24.89
CA SER A 173 14.56 -4.68 24.98
C SER A 173 15.17 -3.36 25.38
N GLN A 174 15.07 -2.34 24.53
CA GLN A 174 15.25 -0.99 25.03
C GLN A 174 14.10 -0.66 25.98
N PRO A 175 14.36 -0.02 27.13
CA PRO A 175 13.30 0.48 27.98
C PRO A 175 12.43 1.45 27.16
N ALA A 176 11.11 1.38 27.33
CA ALA A 176 10.23 2.38 26.74
C ALA A 176 10.64 3.76 27.30
N GLU A 177 11.07 4.67 26.43
CA GLU A 177 11.23 6.06 26.83
C GLU A 177 9.84 6.60 27.18
N THR A 178 9.70 7.08 28.42
CA THR A 178 8.50 7.78 28.85
C THR A 178 8.34 9.03 27.98
N PRO A 179 7.19 9.25 27.33
CA PRO A 179 6.98 10.47 26.57
C PRO A 179 7.18 11.68 27.49
N THR A 180 8.05 12.60 27.09
CA THR A 180 8.23 13.89 27.75
C THR A 180 6.90 14.66 27.69
N PRO A 181 6.45 15.30 28.79
CA PRO A 181 5.14 15.97 28.87
C PRO A 181 4.95 17.11 27.87
#